data_AF-A0A6N2EEE2-F1
#
_entry.id   AF-A0A6N2EEE2-F1
#
_cell.length_a   1.000
_cell.length_b   1.000
_cell.length_c   1.000
_cell.angle_alpha   90.00
_cell.angle_beta   90.00
_cell.angle_gamma   90.00
#
_symmetry.space_group_name_H-M   'P 1'
#
loop_
_entity.id
_entity.type
_entity.pdbx_description
1 polymer ?
#
loop_
_entity_poly.entity_id
_entity_poly.type
_entity_poly.pdbx_seq_one_letter_code
_entity_poly.pdbx_strand_id
1 'polypeptide(L)' 'MTTVSATEARKRGNAVLLSQDDWSAIQETLHLVSIPGMRESILEGMATDVSELSSEPGW' A
#
# COMPACT_ATOMS: atom_id res chain seq x y z
N MET A 1 -17.17 1.99 5.16
CA MET A 1 -16.02 1.27 5.74
C MET A 1 -16.36 0.99 7.20
N THR A 2 -16.87 -0.22 7.47
CA THR A 2 -17.28 -0.62 8.83
C THR A 2 -16.21 -1.55 9.38
N THR A 3 -15.37 -1.05 10.27
CA THR A 3 -14.39 -1.87 10.98
C THR A 3 -15.12 -2.71 12.02
N VAL A 4 -15.11 -4.04 11.87
CA VAL A 4 -15.67 -4.98 12.85
C VAL A 4 -14.51 -5.59 13.64
N SER A 5 -14.37 -5.20 14.90
CA SER A 5 -13.34 -5.73 15.79
C SER A 5 -13.81 -7.04 16.41
N ALA A 6 -13.35 -8.18 15.90
CA ALA A 6 -13.55 -9.48 16.54
C ALA A 6 -12.35 -9.80 17.45
N THR A 7 -12.60 -10.00 18.75
CA THR A 7 -11.59 -10.41 19.74
C THR A 7 -11.92 -11.78 20.30
N GLU A 8 -11.30 -12.83 19.76
CA GLU A 8 -11.12 -14.10 20.47
C GLU A 8 -9.63 -14.44 20.52
N ALA A 9 -9.06 -14.25 21.72
CA ALA A 9 -7.64 -14.42 22.00
C ALA A 9 -7.36 -15.86 22.48
N ARG A 10 -6.73 -16.68 21.64
CA ARG A 10 -6.06 -17.90 22.12
C ARG A 10 -4.59 -17.59 22.38
N LYS A 11 -4.24 -17.44 23.66
CA LYS A 11 -2.92 -17.05 24.22
C LYS A 11 -2.43 -15.64 23.84
N ARG A 12 -2.89 -14.63 24.62
CA ARG A 12 -2.30 -13.28 24.78
C ARG A 12 -1.97 -12.51 23.48
N GLY A 13 -2.90 -12.45 22.53
CA GLY A 13 -2.77 -11.59 21.35
C GLY A 13 -4.10 -10.91 21.02
N ASN A 14 -4.03 -9.63 20.67
CA ASN A 14 -5.16 -8.92 20.05
C ASN A 14 -5.16 -9.24 18.56
N ALA A 15 -6.34 -9.51 17.99
CA ALA A 15 -6.52 -9.71 16.56
C ALA A 15 -7.36 -8.56 15.99
N VAL A 16 -7.05 -8.16 14.75
CA VAL A 16 -7.83 -7.21 13.97
C VAL A 16 -8.29 -7.94 12.72
N LEU A 17 -9.60 -7.96 12.48
CA LEU A 17 -10.16 -8.54 11.26
C LEU A 17 -10.19 -7.45 10.18
N LEU A 18 -9.63 -7.76 9.02
CA LEU A 18 -9.59 -6.91 7.84
C LEU A 18 -10.18 -7.67 6.65
N SER A 19 -10.66 -6.95 5.63
CA SER A 19 -10.99 -7.58 4.36
C SER A 19 -9.70 -8.06 3.67
N GLN A 20 -9.82 -9.06 2.79
CA GLN A 20 -8.68 -9.56 2.02
C GLN A 20 -8.08 -8.47 1.11
N ASP A 21 -8.93 -7.61 0.57
CA ASP A 21 -8.52 -6.53 -0.32
C ASP A 21 -7.74 -5.47 0.45
N ASP A 22 -8.22 -5.07 1.63
CA ASP A 22 -7.50 -4.14 2.51
C ASP A 22 -6.15 -4.70 2.94
N TRP A 23 -6.09 -6.00 3.29
CA TRP A 23 -4.83 -6.65 3.64
C TRP A 23 -3.84 -6.64 2.48
N SER A 24 -4.30 -6.94 1.27
CA SER A 24 -3.47 -6.96 0.06
C SER A 24 -2.90 -5.58 -0.24
N ALA A 25 -3.73 -4.53 -0.17
CA ALA A 25 -3.30 -3.15 -0.38
C ALA A 25 -2.26 -2.68 0.66
N ILE A 26 -2.43 -3.06 1.93
CA ILE A 26 -1.45 -2.79 2.99
C ILE A 26 -0.12 -3.48 2.68
N GLN A 27 -0.15 -4.75 2.30
CA GLN A 27 1.06 -5.51 1.99
C GLN A 27 1.82 -4.92 0.79
N GLU A 28 1.11 -4.54 -0.28
CA GLU A 28 1.70 -3.87 -1.44
C GLU A 28 2.36 -2.55 -1.04
N THR A 29 1.67 -1.71 -0.28
CA THR A 29 2.21 -0.43 0.18
C THR A 29 3.45 -0.62 1.05
N LEU A 30 3.43 -1.58 1.99
CA LEU A 30 4.59 -1.90 2.82
C LEU A 30 5.76 -2.41 1.98
N HIS A 31 5.48 -3.20 0.94
CA HIS A 31 6.50 -3.66 0.01
C HIS A 31 7.15 -2.48 -0.73
N LEU A 32 6.36 -1.58 -1.31
CA LEU A 32 6.87 -0.40 -2.01
C LEU A 32 7.72 0.48 -1.07
N VAL A 33 7.25 0.74 0.15
CA VAL A 33 7.98 1.55 1.15
C VAL A 33 9.27 0.87 1.63
N SER A 34 9.33 -0.47 1.60
CA SER A 34 10.55 -1.20 1.99
C SER A 34 11.70 -1.04 1.00
N ILE A 35 11.41 -0.67 -0.26
CA ILE A 35 12.42 -0.43 -1.29
C ILE A 35 12.97 0.98 -1.11
N PRO A 36 14.29 1.16 -0.86
CA PRO A 36 14.87 2.49 -0.66
C PRO A 36 14.62 3.42 -1.86
N GLY A 37 14.10 4.62 -1.59
CA GLY A 37 13.82 5.65 -2.60
C GLY A 37 12.57 5.42 -3.45
N MET A 38 11.88 4.29 -3.31
CA MET A 38 10.70 3.97 -4.12
C MET A 38 9.51 4.86 -3.79
N ARG A 39 9.29 5.15 -2.51
CA ARG A 39 8.23 6.07 -2.08
C ARG A 39 8.42 7.45 -2.68
N GLU A 40 9.64 7.98 -2.63
CA GLU A 40 9.98 9.29 -3.15
C GLU A 40 9.81 9.34 -4.68
N SER A 41 10.28 8.32 -5.39
CA SER A 41 10.10 8.18 -6.85
C SER A 41 8.63 8.19 -7.27
N ILE A 42 7.76 7.47 -6.54
CA ILE A 42 6.32 7.46 -6.80
C ILE A 42 5.72 8.84 -6.57
N LEU A 43 6.08 9.52 -5.48
CA LEU A 43 5.56 10.85 -5.17
C LEU A 43 6.02 11.90 -6.20
N GLU A 44 7.27 11.82 -6.65
CA GLU A 44 7.79 12.66 -7.72
C GLU A 44 7.03 12.43 -9.02
N GLY A 45 6.87 11.17 -9.44
CA GLY A 45 6.12 10.82 -10.65
C GLY A 45 4.64 11.21 -10.61
N MET A 46 4.01 11.21 -9.42
CA MET A 46 2.65 11.71 -9.24
C MET A 46 2.55 13.24 -9.33
N ALA A 47 3.63 13.96 -9.02
CA ALA A 47 3.70 15.41 -9.12
C ALA A 47 4.14 15.91 -10.51
N THR A 48 4.70 15.02 -11.34
CA THR A 48 5.10 15.32 -12.71
C THR A 48 3.90 15.74 -13.57
N ASP A 49 4.05 16.84 -14.31
CA ASP A 49 3.04 17.32 -15.23
C ASP A 49 2.82 16.34 -16.39
N VAL A 50 1.58 16.22 -16.86
CA VAL A 50 1.21 15.27 -17.93
C VAL A 50 1.99 15.53 -19.22
N SER A 51 2.37 16.78 -19.49
CA SER A 51 3.18 17.16 -20.66
C SER A 51 4.61 16.61 -20.63
N GLU A 52 5.09 16.19 -19.47
CA GLU A 52 6.45 15.66 -19.27
C GLU A 52 6.49 14.13 -19.31
N LEU A 53 5.32 13.47 -19.40
CA LEU A 53 5.23 12.02 -19.49
C LEU A 53 5.61 11.52 -20.88
N SER A 54 6.38 10.43 -20.93
CA SER A 54 6.67 9.72 -22.18
C SER A 54 5.40 9.07 -22.73
N SER A 55 5.15 9.24 -24.03
CA SER A 55 4.12 8.50 -24.76
C SER A 55 4.55 7.06 -25.10
N GLU A 56 5.82 6.75 -24.91
CA GLU A 56 6.39 5.43 -25.19
C GLU A 56 6.74 4.69 -23.89
N PRO A 57 6.39 3.40 -23.74
CA PRO A 57 6.55 2.66 -22.49
C PRO A 57 8.01 2.42 -22.06
N GLY A 58 8.98 2.57 -22.96
CA GLY A 58 10.42 2.46 -22.65
C GLY A 58 10.93 1.03 -22.39
N TRP A 59 10.17 -0.01 -22.76
CA TRP A 59 10.55 -1.43 -22.67
C TRP A 59 10.30 -2.18 -23.98
#